data_AF-A0A7C4YFG6-F1
#
_entry.id   AF-A0A7C4YFG6-F1
#
_cell.length_a   1.000
_cell.length_b   1.000
_cell.length_c   1.000
_cell.angle_alpha   90.00
_cell.angle_beta   90.00
_cell.angle_gamma   90.00
#
_symmetry.space_group_name_H-M   'P 1'
#
loop_
_entity.id
_entity.type
_entity.pdbx_description
1 polymer ?
#
loop_
_entity_poly.entity_id
_entity_poly.type
_entity_poly.pdbx_seq_one_letter_code
_entity_poly.pdbx_strand_id
1 'polypeptide(L)'
;MDKLINFIGLLFTFLCSLSLARGLFISRKEAIELGVPRWAGESNEENLKLPQVQDRLRQKQWGIIGAILLFIGFAFQIIGLFIFF
;
A
#
# COMPACT_ATOMS: atom_id res chain seq x y z
N MET A 1 7.32 2.78 -31.93
CA MET A 1 7.73 1.67 -31.03
C MET A 1 7.96 2.18 -29.61
N ASP A 2 8.54 3.36 -29.44
CA ASP A 2 8.95 3.92 -28.15
C ASP A 2 7.80 4.14 -27.16
N LYS A 3 6.63 4.61 -27.65
CA LYS A 3 5.44 4.78 -26.80
C LYS A 3 4.92 3.47 -26.22
N LEU A 4 4.98 2.38 -26.99
CA LEU A 4 4.50 1.06 -26.54
C LEU A 4 5.44 0.50 -25.47
N ILE A 5 6.76 0.59 -25.67
CA ILE A 5 7.77 0.13 -24.71
C ILE A 5 7.70 0.95 -23.42
N ASN A 6 7.56 2.28 -23.52
CA ASN A 6 7.40 3.16 -22.36
C ASN A 6 6.10 2.86 -21.60
N PHE A 7 4.98 2.66 -22.31
CA PHE A 7 3.71 2.31 -21.68
C PHE A 7 3.78 0.98 -20.92
N ILE A 8 4.37 -0.05 -21.54
CA ILE A 8 4.59 -1.35 -20.90
C ILE A 8 5.50 -1.19 -19.67
N GLY A 9 6.61 -0.47 -19.80
CA GLY A 9 7.52 -0.19 -18.68
C GLY A 9 6.84 0.53 -17.51
N LEU A 10 5.97 1.50 -17.82
CA LEU A 10 5.14 2.21 -16.84
C LEU A 10 4.20 1.24 -16.10
N LEU A 11 3.51 0.40 -16.86
CA LEU A 11 2.59 -0.62 -16.34
C LEU A 11 3.30 -1.59 -15.40
N PHE A 12 4.46 -2.11 -15.81
CA PHE A 12 5.27 -2.99 -14.97
C PHE A 12 5.74 -2.31 -13.68
N THR A 13 6.16 -1.05 -13.76
CA THR A 13 6.60 -0.28 -12.59
C THR A 13 5.43 -0.05 -11.62
N PHE A 14 4.26 0.30 -12.13
CA PHE A 14 3.04 0.46 -11.34
C PHE A 14 2.65 -0.84 -10.64
N LEU A 15 2.60 -1.96 -11.38
CA LEU A 15 2.28 -3.28 -10.83
C LEU A 15 3.31 -3.75 -9.78
N CYS A 16 4.60 -3.50 -10.02
CA CYS A 16 5.66 -3.78 -9.06
C CYS A 16 5.45 -3.00 -7.75
N SER A 17 5.14 -1.71 -7.85
CA SER A 17 4.86 -0.88 -6.68
C SER A 17 3.64 -1.36 -5.89
N LEU A 18 2.58 -1.81 -6.59
CA LEU A 18 1.40 -2.38 -5.95
C LEU A 18 1.72 -3.69 -5.22
N SER A 19 2.60 -4.51 -5.77
CA SER A 19 3.08 -5.73 -5.10
C SER A 19 3.84 -5.39 -3.81
N LEU A 20 4.71 -4.38 -3.84
CA LEU A 20 5.41 -3.89 -2.63
C LEU A 20 4.44 -3.28 -1.62
N ALA A 21 3.41 -2.57 -2.08
CA ALA A 21 2.38 -1.99 -1.24
C ALA A 21 1.40 -3.01 -0.67
N ARG A 22 1.36 -4.25 -1.17
CA ARG A 22 0.42 -5.30 -0.73
C ARG A 22 0.53 -5.59 0.77
N GLY A 23 1.72 -5.49 1.36
CA GLY A 23 1.94 -5.62 2.80
C GLY A 23 1.39 -4.48 3.66
N LEU A 24 0.98 -3.36 3.05
CA LEU A 24 0.41 -2.20 3.74
C LEU A 24 -1.12 -2.30 3.87
N PHE A 25 -1.77 -3.10 3.01
CA PHE A 25 -3.22 -3.27 2.96
C PHE A 25 -3.73 -4.39 3.90
N ILE A 26 -3.23 -4.44 5.13
CA ILE A 26 -3.66 -5.42 6.13
C ILE A 26 -4.95 -4.91 6.83
N SER A 27 -5.93 -5.79 7.05
CA SER A 27 -7.17 -5.46 7.77
C SER A 27 -6.91 -5.23 9.28
N ARG A 28 -7.79 -4.50 9.98
CA ARG A 28 -7.68 -4.32 11.46
C ARG A 28 -7.64 -5.67 12.18
N LYS A 29 -8.48 -6.63 11.76
CA LYS A 29 -8.51 -7.99 12.31
C LYS A 29 -7.21 -8.73 12.07
N GLU A 30 -6.69 -8.60 10.86
CA GLU A 30 -5.48 -9.29 10.40
C GLU A 30 -4.22 -8.69 11.03
N ALA A 31 -4.22 -7.38 11.35
CA ALA A 31 -3.17 -6.72 12.12
C ALA A 31 -3.16 -7.16 13.59
N ILE A 32 -4.32 -7.47 14.17
CA ILE A 32 -4.44 -8.05 15.51
C ILE A 32 -3.91 -9.50 15.46
N GLU A 33 -4.34 -10.32 14.50
CA GLU A 33 -3.85 -11.70 14.36
C GLU A 33 -2.33 -11.78 14.10
N LEU A 34 -1.77 -10.85 13.32
CA LEU A 34 -0.33 -10.81 13.01
C LEU A 34 0.52 -10.13 14.09
N GLY A 35 -0.08 -9.25 14.90
CA GLY A 35 0.61 -8.38 15.86
C GLY A 35 0.39 -8.73 17.33
N VAL A 36 -0.47 -9.71 17.62
CA VAL A 36 -0.72 -10.17 18.98
C VAL A 36 0.27 -11.29 19.33
N PRO A 37 1.18 -11.12 20.30
CA PRO A 37 1.92 -12.24 20.85
C PRO A 37 0.92 -13.25 21.43
N ARG A 38 1.25 -14.55 21.41
CA ARG A 38 0.38 -15.66 21.83
C ARG A 38 -0.27 -15.52 23.23
N TRP A 39 0.14 -14.52 24.01
CA TRP A 39 -0.24 -14.19 25.39
C TRP A 39 -0.88 -12.80 25.56
N ALA A 40 -1.45 -12.18 24.52
CA ALA A 40 -2.19 -10.93 24.73
C ALA A 40 -3.63 -11.17 25.22
N GLY A 41 -4.21 -10.14 25.85
CA GLY A 41 -5.47 -10.21 26.60
C GLY A 41 -6.66 -10.75 25.81
N GLU A 42 -7.63 -11.35 26.53
CA GLU A 42 -8.79 -12.03 25.96
C GLU A 42 -9.73 -11.10 25.14
N SER A 43 -9.58 -9.77 25.24
CA SER A 43 -10.41 -8.79 24.55
C SER A 43 -9.70 -8.12 23.37
N ASN A 44 -10.38 -8.06 22.22
CA ASN A 44 -9.92 -7.34 21.04
C ASN A 44 -9.62 -5.86 21.30
N GLU A 45 -10.31 -5.22 22.26
CA GLU A 45 -10.08 -3.81 22.60
C GLU A 45 -8.74 -3.57 23.30
N GLU A 46 -8.25 -4.52 24.08
CA GLU A 46 -6.90 -4.45 24.67
C GLU A 46 -5.83 -4.67 23.60
N ASN A 47 -6.05 -5.61 22.70
CA ASN A 47 -5.12 -5.93 21.63
C ASN A 47 -4.96 -4.78 20.61
N LEU A 48 -6.02 -3.99 20.41
CA LEU A 48 -5.99 -2.76 19.61
C LEU A 48 -5.15 -1.63 20.23
N LYS A 49 -4.92 -1.66 21.55
CA LYS A 49 -4.08 -0.69 22.26
C LYS A 49 -2.60 -1.07 22.24
N LEU A 50 -2.24 -2.28 21.81
CA LEU A 50 -0.85 -2.70 21.73
C LEU A 50 -0.07 -1.80 20.76
N PRO A 51 1.12 -1.33 21.13
CA PRO A 51 1.91 -0.43 20.29
C PRO A 51 2.21 -1.07 18.92
N GLN A 52 2.46 -2.38 18.88
CA GLN A 52 2.68 -3.14 17.64
C GLN A 52 1.48 -3.06 16.68
N VAL A 53 0.26 -3.15 17.20
CA VAL A 53 -0.98 -3.06 16.40
C VAL A 53 -1.21 -1.61 15.94
N GLN A 54 -0.97 -0.63 16.81
CA GLN A 54 -1.10 0.78 16.46
C GLN A 54 -0.10 1.21 15.38
N ASP A 55 1.14 0.76 15.45
CA ASP A 55 2.15 1.04 14.43
C ASP A 55 1.75 0.48 13.07
N ARG A 56 1.21 -0.74 13.01
CA ARG A 56 0.67 -1.33 11.77
C ARG A 56 -0.51 -0.54 11.22
N LEU A 57 -1.40 -0.06 12.08
CA LEU A 57 -2.54 0.77 11.67
C LEU A 57 -2.09 2.13 11.13
N ARG A 58 -1.09 2.75 11.76
CA ARG A 58 -0.49 4.00 11.28
C ARG A 58 0.23 3.78 9.96
N GLN A 59 0.99 2.69 9.83
CA GLN A 59 1.67 2.30 8.59
C GLN A 59 0.67 2.09 7.44
N LYS A 60 -0.49 1.48 7.71
CA LYS A 60 -1.59 1.36 6.76
C LYS A 60 -2.12 2.73 6.30
N GLN A 61 -2.33 3.68 7.21
CA GLN A 61 -2.81 5.01 6.84
C GLN A 61 -1.85 5.71 5.88
N TRP A 62 -0.55 5.69 6.20
CA TRP A 62 0.49 6.22 5.31
C TRP A 62 0.60 5.44 4.00
N GLY A 63 0.41 4.12 4.05
CA GLY A 63 0.39 3.27 2.86
C GLY A 63 -0.76 3.59 1.91
N ILE A 64 -1.95 3.90 2.44
CA ILE A 64 -3.10 4.34 1.63
C ILE A 64 -2.80 5.69 0.97
N ILE A 65 -2.26 6.65 1.73
CA ILE A 65 -1.87 7.96 1.18
C ILE A 65 -0.83 7.78 0.07
N GLY A 66 0.18 6.93 0.30
CA GLY A 66 1.19 6.58 -0.69
C GLY A 66 0.61 5.94 -1.94
N ALA A 67 -0.36 5.03 -1.80
CA ALA A 67 -1.02 4.38 -2.93
C ALA A 67 -1.82 5.38 -3.78
N ILE A 68 -2.51 6.34 -3.15
CA ILE A 68 -3.23 7.42 -3.85
C ILE A 68 -2.24 8.29 -4.62
N LEU A 69 -1.14 8.71 -3.97
CA LEU A 69 -0.10 9.52 -4.61
C LEU A 69 0.51 8.80 -5.83
N LEU A 70 0.76 7.49 -5.69
CA LEU A 70 1.33 6.66 -6.73
C LEU A 70 0.37 6.51 -7.91
N PHE A 71 -0.92 6.32 -7.64
CA PHE A 71 -1.95 6.29 -8.68
C PHE A 71 -2.05 7.61 -9.45
N ILE A 72 -2.05 8.75 -8.75
CA ILE A 72 -2.06 10.08 -9.38
C ILE A 72 -0.81 10.28 -10.24
N GLY A 73 0.37 9.93 -9.72
CA GLY A 73 1.63 10.04 -10.45
C GLY A 73 1.64 9.18 -11.72
N PHE A 74 1.14 7.95 -11.64
CA PHE A 74 0.98 7.06 -12.77
C PHE A 74 0.01 7.64 -13.83
N ALA A 75 -1.12 8.22 -13.40
CA ALA A 75 -2.05 8.88 -14.31
C ALA A 75 -1.39 10.06 -15.04
N PHE A 76 -0.62 10.89 -14.34
CA PHE A 76 0.14 11.98 -14.97
C PHE A 76 1.20 11.48 -15.95
N GLN A 77 1.89 10.37 -15.66
CA GLN A 77 2.85 9.78 -16.58
C GLN A 77 2.18 9.26 -17.87
N ILE A 78 0.99 8.64 -17.76
CA ILE A 78 0.22 8.24 -18.95
C ILE A 78 -0.20 9.47 -19.76
N ILE A 79 -0.76 10.50 -19.11
CA ILE A 79 -1.16 11.74 -19.77
C ILE A 79 0.04 12.38 -20.47
N GLY A 80 1.19 12.45 -19.80
CA GLY A 80 2.45 12.94 -20.34
C GLY A 80 2.88 12.20 -21.61
N LEU A 81 2.82 10.86 -21.57
CA LEU A 81 3.18 9.98 -22.67
C LEU A 81 2.29 10.15 -23.91
N PHE A 82 1.02 10.52 -23.73
CA PHE A 82 0.06 10.70 -24.82
C PHE A 82 -0.03 12.14 -25.35
N ILE A 83 0.20 13.14 -24.49
CA ILE A 83 0.05 14.56 -24.86
C ILE A 83 1.37 15.19 -25.32
N PHE A 84 2.50 14.88 -24.68
CA PHE A 84 3.77 15.60 -24.89
C PHE A 84 4.82 14.81 -25.69
N PHE A 85 4.66 13.49 -25.76
CA PHE A 85 5.50 12.57 -26.54
C PHE A 85 4.67 11.95 -27.66
#